data_AF-A0A915YWT5-F1
#
_entry.id   AF-A0A915YWT5-F1
#
_cell.length_a   1.000
_cell.length_b   1.000
_cell.length_c   1.000
_cell.angle_alpha   90.00
_cell.angle_beta   90.00
_cell.angle_gamma   90.00
#
_symmetry.space_group_name_H-M   'P 1'
#
loop_
_entity.id
_entity.type
_entity.pdbx_description
1 polymer ?
#
loop_
_entity_poly.entity_id
_entity_poly.type
_entity_poly.pdbx_seq_one_letter_code
_entity_poly.pdbx_strand_id
1 'polypeptide(L)'
;MLEYIVSEWIRCINEYYEINKDGNYKFSVRNIDNQLKDDMLEFVEANKTLVQEQANTSIMQSHPQAYYTSRKITKFTEILAQEKSEFIIQEIVQEKSECFECMVED
;
A
#
# COMPACT_ATOMS: atom_id res chain seq x y z
N MET A 1 -37.28 26.82 -9.08
CA MET A 1 -36.49 26.47 -10.29
C MET A 1 -35.21 25.75 -9.91
N LEU A 2 -34.36 26.33 -9.06
CA LEU A 2 -33.15 25.66 -8.55
C LEU A 2 -33.46 24.37 -7.76
N GLU A 3 -34.43 24.41 -6.84
CA GLU A 3 -34.85 23.22 -6.06
C GLU A 3 -35.32 22.06 -6.94
N TYR A 4 -35.99 22.35 -8.05
CA TYR A 4 -36.41 21.35 -9.03
C TYR A 4 -35.21 20.72 -9.74
N ILE A 5 -34.25 21.53 -10.16
CA ILE A 5 -33.00 21.06 -10.79
C ILE A 5 -32.21 20.17 -9.83
N VAL A 6 -32.05 20.61 -8.57
CA VAL A 6 -31.34 19.83 -7.54
C VAL A 6 -32.07 18.51 -7.23
N SER A 7 -33.41 18.54 -7.16
CA SER A 7 -34.21 17.33 -6.92
C SER A 7 -34.08 16.32 -8.05
N GLU A 8 -34.10 16.79 -9.30
CA GLU A 8 -33.92 15.93 -10.48
C GLU A 8 -32.51 15.36 -10.54
N TRP A 9 -31.48 16.15 -10.23
CA TRP A 9 -30.09 15.67 -10.15
C TRP A 9 -29.93 14.56 -9.11
N ILE A 10 -30.48 14.74 -7.89
CA ILE A 10 -30.47 13.73 -6.83
C ILE A 10 -31.22 12.46 -7.27
N ARG A 11 -32.39 12.60 -7.90
CA ARG A 11 -33.17 11.47 -8.41
C ARG A 11 -32.36 10.66 -9.41
N CYS A 12 -31.73 11.31 -10.37
CA CYS A 12 -30.92 10.69 -11.42
C CYS A 12 -29.74 9.89 -10.84
N ILE A 13 -29.04 10.47 -9.86
CA ILE A 13 -27.92 9.80 -9.19
C ILE A 13 -28.39 8.59 -8.38
N ASN A 14 -29.48 8.72 -7.64
CA ASN A 14 -30.01 7.61 -6.85
C ASN A 14 -30.45 6.45 -7.75
N GLU A 15 -31.16 6.74 -8.84
CA GLU A 15 -31.52 5.73 -9.85
C GLU A 15 -30.28 5.06 -10.44
N TYR A 16 -29.22 5.82 -10.73
CA TYR A 16 -27.95 5.26 -11.21
C TYR A 16 -27.34 4.26 -10.20
N TYR A 17 -27.23 4.61 -8.93
CA TYR A 17 -26.63 3.71 -7.92
C TYR A 17 -27.50 2.47 -7.63
N GLU A 18 -28.83 2.62 -7.64
CA GLU A 18 -29.73 1.47 -7.48
C GLU A 18 -29.62 0.48 -8.66
N ILE A 19 -29.56 0.99 -9.89
CA ILE A 19 -29.44 0.16 -11.10
C ILE A 19 -28.08 -0.54 -11.19
N ASN A 20 -27.00 0.12 -10.76
CA ASN A 20 -25.63 -0.38 -10.91
C ASN A 20 -25.07 -1.02 -9.63
N LYS A 21 -25.93 -1.32 -8.65
CA LYS A 21 -25.56 -1.85 -7.33
C LYS A 21 -24.82 -3.19 -7.40
N ASP A 22 -25.15 -4.00 -8.39
CA ASP A 22 -24.61 -5.31 -8.71
C ASP A 22 -23.30 -5.24 -9.53
N GLY A 23 -22.80 -4.03 -9.82
CA GLY A 23 -21.51 -3.81 -10.51
C GLY A 23 -21.54 -4.13 -12.00
N ASN A 24 -22.65 -4.64 -12.51
CA ASN A 24 -22.87 -4.86 -13.92
C ASN A 24 -23.38 -3.54 -14.53
N TYR A 25 -22.45 -2.67 -14.94
CA TYR A 25 -22.74 -1.33 -15.45
C TYR A 25 -23.56 -1.36 -16.75
N LYS A 26 -24.86 -1.63 -16.62
CA LYS A 26 -25.79 -1.90 -17.71
C LYS A 26 -26.82 -0.78 -17.83
N PHE A 27 -26.27 0.43 -18.00
CA PHE A 27 -26.82 1.48 -18.87
C PHE A 27 -27.90 2.45 -18.32
N SER A 28 -27.92 3.60 -19.04
CA SER A 28 -28.73 4.82 -18.98
C SER A 28 -29.97 4.83 -18.09
N VAL A 29 -29.91 5.73 -17.09
CA VAL A 29 -31.09 6.31 -16.46
C VAL A 29 -32.00 6.88 -17.55
N ARG A 30 -33.29 6.57 -17.47
CA ARG A 30 -34.29 6.88 -18.50
C ARG A 30 -34.86 8.27 -18.21
N ASN A 31 -35.13 9.06 -19.26
CA ASN A 31 -35.81 10.36 -19.15
C ASN A 31 -34.99 11.49 -18.49
N ILE A 32 -33.66 11.49 -18.68
CA ILE A 32 -32.77 12.59 -18.30
C ILE A 32 -32.43 13.40 -19.56
N ASP A 33 -32.35 14.73 -19.43
CA ASP A 33 -31.70 15.58 -20.43
C ASP A 33 -30.23 15.14 -20.67
N ASN A 34 -29.73 15.25 -21.90
CA ASN A 34 -28.39 14.76 -22.23
C ASN A 34 -27.31 15.46 -21.41
N GLN A 35 -27.48 16.75 -21.07
CA GLN A 35 -26.52 17.47 -20.24
C GLN A 35 -26.44 16.91 -18.82
N LEU A 36 -27.60 16.71 -18.19
CA LEU A 36 -27.70 16.17 -16.83
C LEU A 36 -27.16 14.74 -16.75
N LYS A 37 -27.27 13.98 -17.84
CA LYS A 37 -26.66 12.65 -17.96
C LYS A 37 -25.13 12.72 -18.01
N ASP A 38 -24.59 13.62 -18.82
CA ASP A 38 -23.14 13.81 -18.94
C ASP A 38 -22.54 14.31 -17.62
N ASP A 39 -23.18 15.30 -16.97
CA ASP A 39 -22.78 15.81 -15.66
C ASP A 39 -22.78 14.70 -14.59
N MET A 40 -23.79 13.83 -14.60
CA MET A 40 -23.87 12.67 -13.70
C MET A 40 -22.74 11.68 -13.95
N LEU A 41 -22.42 11.40 -15.22
CA LEU A 41 -21.33 10.48 -15.58
C LEU A 41 -19.97 11.04 -15.17
N GLU A 42 -19.72 12.32 -15.40
CA GLU A 42 -18.50 13.01 -14.97
C GLU A 42 -18.36 12.95 -13.44
N PHE A 43 -19.44 13.21 -12.70
CA PHE A 43 -19.46 13.09 -11.23
C PHE A 43 -19.09 11.67 -10.76
N VAL A 44 -19.68 10.63 -11.37
CA VAL A 44 -19.39 9.24 -11.00
C VAL A 44 -17.93 8.88 -11.27
N GLU A 45 -17.38 9.30 -12.40
CA GLU A 45 -16.00 9.02 -12.77
C GLU A 45 -14.99 9.76 -11.87
N ALA A 46 -15.27 11.03 -11.56
CA ALA A 46 -14.50 11.80 -10.60
C ALA A 46 -14.53 11.15 -9.20
N ASN A 47 -15.69 10.66 -8.76
CA ASN A 47 -15.83 10.00 -7.47
C ASN A 47 -15.07 8.66 -7.41
N LYS A 48 -15.09 7.86 -8.48
CA LYS A 48 -14.25 6.65 -8.56
C LYS A 48 -12.76 6.97 -8.42
N THR A 49 -12.31 8.02 -9.11
CA THR A 49 -10.91 8.49 -9.04
C THR A 49 -10.56 8.96 -7.63
N LEU A 50 -11.46 9.70 -6.96
CA LEU A 50 -11.26 10.16 -5.59
C LEU A 50 -11.16 9.01 -4.58
N VAL A 51 -12.02 7.99 -4.70
CA VAL A 51 -11.95 6.78 -3.86
C VAL A 51 -10.60 6.06 -4.06
N GLN A 52 -10.10 5.98 -5.29
CA GLN A 52 -8.80 5.40 -5.61
C GLN A 52 -7.65 6.19 -4.95
N GLU A 53 -7.66 7.52 -5.05
CA GLU A 53 -6.64 8.39 -4.43
C GLU A 53 -6.65 8.30 -2.90
N GLN A 54 -7.84 8.26 -2.28
CA GLN A 54 -7.97 8.10 -0.84
C GLN A 54 -7.42 6.74 -0.36
N ALA A 55 -7.71 5.66 -1.07
CA ALA A 55 -7.17 4.33 -0.79
C ALA A 55 -5.64 4.31 -0.92
N ASN A 56 -5.10 4.89 -2.01
CA ASN A 56 -3.66 5.00 -2.22
C ASN A 56 -2.97 5.83 -1.12
N THR A 57 -3.59 6.92 -0.69
CA THR A 57 -3.09 7.76 0.41
C THR A 57 -3.07 7.00 1.74
N SER A 58 -4.14 6.25 2.04
CA SER A 58 -4.24 5.41 3.24
C SER A 58 -3.18 4.29 3.25
N ILE A 59 -2.93 3.65 2.11
CA ILE A 59 -1.86 2.65 1.93
C ILE A 59 -0.50 3.31 2.15
N MET A 60 -0.27 4.49 1.57
CA MET A 60 1.00 5.21 1.71
C MET A 60 1.26 5.66 3.16
N GLN A 61 0.21 5.98 3.93
CA GLN A 61 0.32 6.34 5.35
C GLN A 61 0.49 5.16 6.30
N SER A 62 0.03 3.96 5.97
CA SER A 62 0.11 2.77 6.84
C SER A 62 1.44 2.01 6.70
N HIS A 63 2.12 2.11 5.56
CA HIS A 63 3.39 1.45 5.31
C HIS A 63 4.71 2.07 5.84
N PRO A 64 4.81 3.32 6.34
CA PRO A 64 6.07 3.86 6.85
C PRO A 64 6.58 3.10 8.09
N GLN A 65 5.69 2.68 8.99
CA GLN A 65 6.04 2.06 10.26
C GLN A 65 6.54 0.62 10.12
N ALA A 66 5.91 -0.17 9.25
CA ALA A 66 6.30 -1.55 8.99
C ALA A 66 7.63 -1.63 8.24
N TYR A 67 7.83 -0.80 7.21
CA TYR A 67 9.09 -0.73 6.47
C TYR A 67 10.26 -0.28 7.36
N TYR A 68 10.05 0.74 8.20
CA TYR A 68 11.08 1.22 9.12
C TYR A 68 11.45 0.17 10.17
N THR A 69 10.46 -0.52 10.74
CA THR A 69 10.67 -1.60 11.72
C THR A 69 11.41 -2.79 11.09
N SER A 70 10.97 -3.26 9.92
CA SER A 70 11.63 -4.35 9.20
C SER A 70 13.07 -3.99 8.88
N ARG A 71 13.34 -2.79 8.36
CA ARG A 71 14.69 -2.33 8.01
C ARG A 71 15.61 -2.24 9.24
N LYS A 72 15.08 -1.84 10.40
CA LYS A 72 15.85 -1.84 11.67
C LYS A 72 16.19 -3.25 12.13
N ILE A 73 15.22 -4.17 12.09
CA ILE A 73 15.41 -5.57 12.51
C ILE A 73 16.43 -6.26 11.60
N THR A 74 16.34 -6.06 10.29
CA THR A 74 17.31 -6.59 9.32
C THR A 74 18.72 -6.10 9.61
N LYS A 75 18.91 -4.78 9.79
CA LYS A 75 20.22 -4.21 10.13
C LYS A 75 20.81 -4.77 11.43
N PHE A 76 19.98 -4.94 12.46
CA PHE A 76 20.43 -5.54 13.73
C PHE A 76 20.89 -6.99 13.55
N THR A 77 20.16 -7.75 12.73
CA THR A 77 20.47 -9.15 12.45
C THR A 77 21.78 -9.28 11.67
N GLU A 78 22.02 -8.39 10.70
CA GLU A 78 23.26 -8.34 9.93
C GLU A 78 24.48 -8.04 10.82
N ILE A 79 24.37 -7.07 11.74
CA ILE A 79 25.44 -6.74 12.70
C ILE A 79 25.75 -7.94 13.60
N LEU A 80 24.73 -8.58 14.17
CA LEU A 80 24.91 -9.77 15.03
C LEU A 80 25.56 -10.94 14.28
N ALA A 81 25.20 -11.14 13.01
CA ALA A 81 25.81 -12.18 12.19
C ALA A 81 27.29 -11.88 11.91
N GLN A 82 27.63 -10.61 11.68
CA GLN A 82 29.01 -10.19 11.44
C GLN A 82 29.87 -10.30 12.70
N GLU A 83 29.40 -9.80 13.85
CA GLU A 83 30.11 -9.92 15.13
C GLU A 83 30.36 -11.39 15.51
N LYS A 84 29.37 -12.25 15.31
CA LYS A 84 29.51 -13.68 15.57
C LYS A 84 30.54 -14.34 14.65
N SER A 85 30.61 -13.91 13.39
CA SER A 85 31.63 -14.39 12.44
C SER A 85 33.03 -13.93 12.85
N GLU A 86 33.18 -12.67 13.27
CA GLU A 86 34.46 -12.11 13.71
C GLU A 86 34.97 -12.81 14.97
N PHE A 87 34.08 -13.08 15.93
CA PHE A 87 34.40 -13.85 17.15
C PHE A 87 34.92 -15.25 16.83
N ILE A 88 34.22 -16.00 15.96
CA ILE A 88 34.64 -17.36 15.57
C ILE A 88 35.98 -17.34 14.84
N ILE A 89 36.25 -16.34 13.99
CA ILE A 89 37.54 -16.21 13.31
C ILE A 89 38.66 -15.96 14.32
N GLN A 90 38.45 -15.11 15.33
CA GLN A 90 39.44 -14.87 16.38
C GLN A 90 39.74 -16.12 17.19
N GLU A 91 38.72 -16.88 17.57
CA GLU A 91 38.86 -18.13 18.33
C GLU A 91 39.66 -19.19 17.53
N ILE A 92 39.37 -19.35 16.23
CA ILE A 92 40.11 -20.27 15.35
C ILE A 92 41.57 -19.82 15.17
N VAL A 93 41.83 -18.52 15.06
CA VAL A 93 43.20 -18.00 14.94
C VAL A 93 44.00 -18.28 16.21
N GLN A 94 43.39 -18.07 17.38
CA GLN A 94 43.99 -18.34 18.68
C GLN A 94 44.32 -19.83 18.85
N GLU A 95 43.35 -20.72 18.61
CA GLU A 95 43.53 -22.18 18.70
C GLU A 95 44.63 -22.68 17.76
N LYS A 96 44.69 -22.13 16.53
CA LYS A 96 45.76 -22.48 15.59
C LYS A 96 47.12 -21.97 16.05
N SER A 97 47.23 -20.77 16.62
CA SER A 97 48.51 -20.28 17.13
C SER A 97 49.05 -21.12 18.30
N GLU A 98 48.18 -21.52 19.22
CA GLU A 98 48.54 -22.35 20.38
C GLU A 98 49.00 -23.74 19.93
N CYS A 99 48.37 -24.31 18.89
CA CYS A 99 48.78 -25.59 18.31
C CYS A 99 50.14 -25.52 17.61
N PHE A 100 50.52 -24.36 17.04
CA PHE A 100 51.84 -24.17 16.43
C PHE A 100 52.96 -23.99 17.46
N GLU A 101 52.70 -23.33 18.60
CA GLU A 101 53.71 -23.16 19.66
C GLU A 101 54.15 -24.50 20.28
N CYS A 102 53.26 -25.50 20.37
CA CYS A 102 53.60 -26.83 20.88
C CYS A 102 54.25 -27.78 19.85
N MET A 103 54.48 -27.33 18.60
CA MET A 103 55.23 -28.09 17.58
C MET A 103 56.66 -27.58 17.35
N VAL A 104 57.09 -26.49 18.03
CA VAL A 104 58.41 -25.87 17.84
C VAL A 104 59.43 -26.32 18.91
N GLU A 105 59.06 -27.21 19.82
CA GLU A 105 60.02 -27.88 20.72
C GLU A 105 60.54 -29.19 20.09
N ASP A 106 61.60 -29.08 19.28
CA ASP A 106 62.71 -30.06 19.13
C ASP A 106 63.87 -29.48 18.29
#